data_AF-A0A382PDI5-F1
#
_entry.id   AF-A0A382PDI5-F1
#
_cell.length_a   1.000
_cell.length_b   1.000
_cell.length_c   1.000
_cell.angle_alpha   90.00
_cell.angle_beta   90.00
_cell.angle_gamma   90.00
#
_symmetry.space_group_name_H-M   'P 1'
#
loop_
_entity.id
_entity.type
_entity.pdbx_description
1 polymer ?
#
loop_
_entity_poly.entity_id
_entity_poly.type
_entity_poly.pdbx_seq_one_letter_code
_entity_poly.pdbx_strand_id
1 'polypeptide(L)'
;KTPEVIIRNEKRMLQEAVDALFDNGRHGRAVTGAGNRPLKSLSDMLKGKGGRFRQNLLGKRVDYSGRSVIVIGPELKLHQCGLPKKMALVLFEPFIIRRLKELGYVHTVRSAKKLIERQTPEVWDVLEEVTQGHPVLLNRAPTLHRLSVQAFEPVLIEGEAIRVHPLVCTAYNADFDGDQMAVHLPLSVEAQMEARMLMLAPNNIYSPSSGKPVMTPTQDITLGCFYLTANPRQKPSQKGKEKKRLPLFASMEEVFFAFEEEDIDHHTMIRYANPDRGRETVYGNSESVVIETTAGRVVFSEIWPEELGFPNFEVAKGKLGELIGNSYKYAGQKKTVVTLDMLKE
;
A
#
# COMPACT_ATOMS: atom_id res chain seq x y z
N LYS A 1 -68.80 32.92 23.91
CA LYS A 1 -67.34 33.19 23.89
C LYS A 1 -66.65 32.02 24.57
N THR A 2 -65.64 31.42 23.93
CA THR A 2 -64.89 30.31 24.53
C THR A 2 -64.14 30.79 25.80
N PRO A 3 -64.16 30.03 26.90
CA PRO A 3 -63.45 30.39 28.13
C PRO A 3 -61.94 30.62 27.89
N GLU A 4 -61.36 31.63 28.52
CA GLU A 4 -59.92 31.96 28.37
C GLU A 4 -59.00 30.80 28.76
N VAL A 5 -59.39 30.00 29.76
CA VAL A 5 -58.61 28.86 30.24
C VAL A 5 -58.41 27.82 29.13
N ILE A 6 -59.46 27.55 28.35
CA ILE A 6 -59.38 26.61 27.22
C ILE A 6 -58.47 27.16 26.13
N ILE A 7 -58.59 28.46 25.81
CA ILE A 7 -57.73 29.11 24.81
C ILE A 7 -56.25 29.07 25.25
N ARG A 8 -55.95 29.30 26.53
CA ARG A 8 -54.57 29.20 27.05
C ARG A 8 -54.02 27.78 26.98
N ASN A 9 -54.85 26.77 27.25
CA ASN A 9 -54.44 25.37 27.15
C ASN A 9 -54.13 24.96 25.70
N GLU A 10 -54.98 25.32 24.76
CA GLU A 10 -54.76 25.04 23.32
C GLU A 10 -53.50 25.73 22.79
N LYS A 11 -53.26 27.00 23.18
CA LYS A 11 -52.01 27.70 22.81
C LYS A 11 -50.78 27.00 23.38
N ARG A 12 -50.85 26.46 24.60
CA ARG A 12 -49.76 25.67 25.20
C ARG A 12 -49.52 24.37 24.43
N MET A 13 -50.58 23.61 24.12
CA MET A 13 -50.46 22.36 23.36
C MET A 13 -49.89 22.59 21.96
N LEU A 14 -50.27 23.70 21.30
CA LEU A 14 -49.69 24.10 20.03
C LEU A 14 -48.20 24.42 20.16
N GLN A 15 -47.79 25.13 21.21
CA GLN A 15 -46.37 25.41 21.46
C GLN A 15 -45.57 24.12 21.69
N GLU A 16 -46.10 23.19 22.48
CA GLU A 16 -45.45 21.88 22.73
C GLU A 16 -45.29 21.08 21.42
N ALA A 17 -46.25 21.13 20.50
CA ALA A 17 -46.14 20.50 19.19
C ALA A 17 -45.07 21.15 18.30
N VAL A 18 -44.95 22.48 18.32
CA VAL A 18 -43.90 23.22 17.59
C VAL A 18 -42.52 22.91 18.17
N ASP A 19 -42.39 22.89 19.50
CA ASP A 19 -41.15 22.55 20.20
C ASP A 19 -40.71 21.11 19.85
N ALA A 20 -41.65 20.16 19.85
CA ALA A 20 -41.37 18.78 19.46
C ALA A 20 -40.99 18.62 17.97
N LEU A 21 -41.55 19.44 17.08
CA LEU A 21 -41.19 19.44 15.66
C LEU A 21 -39.75 19.90 15.44
N PHE A 22 -39.34 20.98 16.12
CA PHE A 22 -38.00 21.55 15.94
C PHE A 22 -36.91 20.82 16.73
N ASP A 23 -37.15 20.51 18.01
CA ASP A 23 -36.16 19.93 18.93
C ASP A 23 -36.84 19.06 20.02
N ASN A 24 -37.26 17.85 19.65
CA ASN A 24 -38.02 16.94 20.50
C ASN A 24 -37.22 16.52 21.75
N GLY A 25 -37.80 16.71 22.94
CA GLY A 25 -37.16 16.36 24.20
C GLY A 25 -36.24 17.45 24.78
N ARG A 26 -36.16 18.63 24.16
CA ARG A 26 -35.46 19.79 24.74
C ARG A 26 -36.19 20.36 25.97
N HIS A 27 -37.51 20.38 25.92
CA HIS A 27 -38.37 20.81 27.03
C HIS A 27 -39.30 19.67 27.44
N GLY A 28 -39.02 19.05 28.59
CA GLY A 28 -39.82 17.98 29.15
C GLY A 28 -39.58 16.61 28.51
N ARG A 29 -40.59 15.75 28.55
CA ARG A 29 -40.52 14.37 28.04
C ARG A 29 -40.70 14.37 26.53
N ALA A 30 -39.79 13.71 25.82
CA ALA A 30 -39.87 13.57 24.37
C ALA A 30 -41.20 12.91 23.95
N VAL A 31 -41.82 13.47 22.90
CA VAL A 31 -43.01 12.88 22.29
C VAL A 31 -42.60 11.55 21.65
N THR A 32 -43.31 10.49 22.03
CA THR A 32 -43.03 9.12 21.57
C THR A 32 -44.07 8.68 20.54
N GLY A 33 -43.61 7.98 19.52
CA GLY A 33 -44.48 7.36 18.52
C GLY A 33 -44.91 5.95 18.93
N ALA A 34 -45.53 5.24 17.98
CA ALA A 34 -45.83 3.81 18.15
C ALA A 34 -44.56 3.02 18.48
N GLY A 35 -44.58 2.27 19.58
CA GLY A 35 -43.43 1.50 20.08
C GLY A 35 -42.53 2.25 21.08
N ASN A 36 -43.01 3.30 21.73
CA ASN A 36 -42.29 4.06 22.78
C ASN A 36 -40.93 4.64 22.34
N ARG A 37 -40.70 4.81 21.04
CA ARG A 37 -39.49 5.44 20.51
C ARG A 37 -39.73 6.95 20.36
N PRO A 38 -38.77 7.79 20.77
CA PRO A 38 -38.89 9.23 20.56
C PRO A 38 -38.93 9.54 19.07
N LEU A 39 -39.84 10.43 18.68
CA LEU A 39 -39.93 10.92 17.30
C LEU A 39 -38.69 11.77 16.98
N LYS A 40 -38.18 11.65 15.75
CA LYS A 40 -37.06 12.48 15.29
C LYS A 40 -37.56 13.88 14.94
N SER A 41 -36.93 14.89 15.54
CA SER A 41 -37.17 16.29 15.21
C SER A 41 -36.29 16.79 14.06
N LEU A 42 -36.55 18.01 13.58
CA LEU A 42 -35.71 18.65 12.56
C LEU A 42 -34.26 18.81 13.01
N SER A 43 -34.02 19.15 14.28
CA SER A 43 -32.66 19.26 14.84
C SER A 43 -31.94 17.91 14.84
N ASP A 44 -32.64 16.82 15.15
CA ASP A 44 -32.08 15.45 15.19
C ASP A 44 -31.69 14.95 13.81
N MET A 45 -32.37 15.41 12.76
CA MET A 45 -31.99 15.10 11.38
C MET A 45 -30.64 15.70 11.00
N LEU A 46 -30.17 16.73 11.71
CA LEU A 46 -28.89 17.39 11.47
C LEU A 46 -27.79 16.90 12.42
N LYS A 47 -28.13 16.60 13.67
CA LYS A 47 -27.19 16.27 14.73
C LYS A 47 -26.81 14.78 14.78
N GLY A 48 -25.66 14.49 15.39
CA GLY A 48 -25.21 13.13 15.68
C GLY A 48 -24.63 12.37 14.47
N LYS A 49 -24.29 11.09 14.70
CA LYS A 49 -23.68 10.22 13.67
C LYS A 49 -24.63 9.90 12.52
N GLY A 50 -25.94 9.81 12.80
CA GLY A 50 -27.00 9.60 11.81
C GLY A 50 -27.58 10.89 11.23
N GLY A 51 -27.02 12.05 11.58
CA GLY A 51 -27.45 13.34 11.07
C GLY A 51 -26.87 13.62 9.68
N ARG A 52 -27.54 14.50 8.92
CA ARG A 52 -27.19 14.83 7.52
C ARG A 52 -25.72 15.25 7.35
N PHE A 53 -25.17 16.04 8.28
CA PHE A 53 -23.80 16.53 8.14
C PHE A 53 -22.77 15.40 8.12
N ARG A 54 -22.83 14.50 9.10
CA ARG A 54 -21.83 13.42 9.22
C ARG A 54 -22.09 12.27 8.26
N GLN A 55 -23.35 11.91 8.05
CA GLN A 55 -23.69 10.71 7.27
C GLN A 55 -23.77 10.97 5.77
N ASN A 56 -24.17 12.18 5.32
CA ASN A 56 -24.49 12.45 3.92
C ASN A 56 -23.64 13.55 3.29
N LEU A 57 -23.12 14.49 4.08
CA LEU A 57 -22.26 15.57 3.55
C LEU A 57 -20.79 15.18 3.59
N LEU A 58 -20.28 14.73 4.74
CA LEU A 58 -18.88 14.34 4.91
C LEU A 58 -18.59 12.92 4.41
N GLY A 59 -19.55 12.01 4.57
CA GLY A 59 -19.51 10.66 4.00
C GLY A 59 -20.53 10.53 2.88
N LYS A 60 -20.14 9.96 1.75
CA LYS A 60 -21.05 9.63 0.66
C LYS A 60 -20.71 8.25 0.11
N ARG A 61 -21.74 7.57 -0.38
CA ARG A 61 -21.53 6.44 -1.29
C ARG A 61 -21.09 7.01 -2.63
N VAL A 62 -20.09 6.39 -3.24
CA VAL A 62 -19.48 6.86 -4.48
C VAL A 62 -19.59 5.79 -5.55
N ASP A 63 -19.93 6.19 -6.76
CA ASP A 63 -19.86 5.33 -7.94
C ASP A 63 -18.40 5.05 -8.32
N TYR A 64 -18.18 4.16 -9.31
CA TYR A 64 -16.84 3.76 -9.76
C TYR A 64 -15.95 3.26 -8.61
N SER A 65 -16.55 2.46 -7.74
CA SER A 65 -15.87 1.83 -6.61
C SER A 65 -16.17 0.34 -6.52
N GLY A 66 -15.21 -0.41 -5.97
CA GLY A 66 -15.29 -1.84 -5.75
C GLY A 66 -14.71 -2.22 -4.39
N ARG A 67 -14.94 -3.45 -3.96
CA ARG A 67 -14.32 -4.02 -2.76
C ARG A 67 -14.06 -5.51 -2.98
N SER A 68 -12.89 -5.99 -2.58
CA SER A 68 -12.61 -7.42 -2.51
C SER A 68 -11.61 -7.71 -1.40
N VAL A 69 -11.44 -9.00 -1.10
CA VAL A 69 -10.40 -9.53 -0.22
C VAL A 69 -9.03 -9.28 -0.86
N ILE A 70 -8.04 -8.99 -0.03
CA ILE A 70 -6.66 -8.82 -0.48
C ILE A 70 -5.85 -10.10 -0.30
N VAL A 71 -4.92 -10.33 -1.23
CA VAL A 71 -3.93 -11.41 -1.19
C VAL A 71 -2.55 -10.80 -1.49
N ILE A 72 -1.50 -11.45 -1.02
CA ILE A 72 -0.12 -11.01 -1.27
C ILE A 72 0.22 -11.17 -2.77
N GLY A 73 0.87 -10.15 -3.35
CA GLY A 73 1.42 -10.21 -4.71
C GLY A 73 2.93 -9.91 -4.71
N PRO A 74 3.78 -10.89 -4.36
CA PRO A 74 5.23 -10.69 -4.31
C PRO A 74 5.83 -10.35 -5.68
N GLU A 75 5.23 -10.79 -6.78
CA GLU A 75 5.67 -10.51 -8.15
C GLU A 75 5.44 -9.05 -8.60
N LEU A 76 4.57 -8.31 -7.89
CA LEU A 76 4.23 -6.94 -8.23
C LEU A 76 5.41 -6.00 -7.91
N LYS A 77 5.53 -4.92 -8.69
CA LYS A 77 6.42 -3.80 -8.34
C LYS A 77 5.71 -2.85 -7.37
N LEU A 78 6.47 -2.02 -6.65
CA LEU A 78 5.93 -1.17 -5.59
C LEU A 78 4.77 -0.24 -6.02
N HIS A 79 4.75 0.18 -7.28
CA HIS A 79 3.71 1.04 -7.85
C HIS A 79 2.49 0.28 -8.37
N GLN A 80 2.50 -1.05 -8.36
CA GLN A 80 1.47 -1.88 -8.99
C GLN A 80 0.54 -2.52 -7.96
N CYS A 81 -0.70 -2.77 -8.39
CA CYS A 81 -1.62 -3.66 -7.68
C CYS A 81 -2.28 -4.62 -8.66
N GLY A 82 -2.54 -5.85 -8.23
CA GLY A 82 -3.31 -6.80 -9.05
C GLY A 82 -4.81 -6.53 -8.91
N LEU A 83 -5.47 -6.17 -10.02
CA LEU A 83 -6.90 -5.94 -10.07
C LEU A 83 -7.62 -7.09 -10.79
N PRO A 84 -8.59 -7.76 -10.16
CA PRO A 84 -9.39 -8.79 -10.81
C PRO A 84 -10.04 -8.31 -12.10
N LYS A 85 -9.88 -9.08 -13.17
CA LYS A 85 -10.48 -8.79 -14.49
C LYS A 85 -11.97 -8.48 -14.44
N LYS A 86 -12.75 -9.28 -13.69
CA LYS A 86 -14.20 -9.05 -13.51
C LYS A 86 -14.51 -7.71 -12.83
N MET A 87 -13.71 -7.31 -11.85
CA MET A 87 -13.88 -6.03 -11.16
C MET A 87 -13.52 -4.87 -12.09
N ALA A 88 -12.40 -5.01 -12.83
CA ALA A 88 -11.94 -4.00 -13.78
C ALA A 88 -12.98 -3.76 -14.90
N LEU A 89 -13.60 -4.81 -15.45
CA LEU A 89 -14.67 -4.68 -16.44
C LEU A 89 -15.80 -3.75 -15.99
N VAL A 90 -16.23 -3.86 -14.73
CA VAL A 90 -17.32 -3.05 -14.18
C VAL A 90 -16.86 -1.62 -13.91
N LEU A 91 -15.66 -1.45 -13.32
CA LEU A 91 -15.12 -0.13 -12.99
C LEU A 91 -14.85 0.70 -14.25
N PHE A 92 -14.37 0.07 -15.32
CA PHE A 92 -13.98 0.72 -16.56
C PHE A 92 -15.04 0.66 -17.66
N GLU A 93 -16.25 0.15 -17.38
CA GLU A 93 -17.31 -0.08 -18.39
C GLU A 93 -17.50 1.09 -19.37
N PRO A 94 -17.61 2.38 -18.93
CA PRO A 94 -17.81 3.48 -19.88
C PRO A 94 -16.62 3.74 -20.79
N PHE A 95 -15.40 3.50 -20.31
CA PHE A 95 -14.17 3.67 -21.07
C PHE A 95 -14.04 2.57 -22.13
N ILE A 96 -14.38 1.33 -21.76
CA ILE A 96 -14.42 0.19 -22.68
C ILE A 96 -15.45 0.43 -23.78
N ILE A 97 -16.67 0.89 -23.43
CA ILE A 97 -17.72 1.21 -24.42
C ILE A 97 -17.22 2.26 -25.42
N ARG A 98 -16.56 3.32 -24.92
CA ARG A 98 -16.01 4.37 -25.78
C ARG A 98 -14.96 3.81 -26.73
N ARG A 99 -14.02 3.02 -26.20
CA ARG A 99 -12.91 2.48 -27.00
C ARG A 99 -13.37 1.46 -28.04
N LEU A 100 -14.32 0.58 -27.71
CA LEU A 100 -14.93 -0.36 -28.66
C LEU A 100 -15.63 0.37 -29.83
N LYS A 101 -16.22 1.54 -29.57
CA LYS A 101 -16.83 2.37 -30.61
C LYS A 101 -15.78 3.06 -31.48
N GLU A 102 -14.71 3.58 -30.89
CA GLU A 102 -13.60 4.20 -31.62
C GLU A 102 -12.89 3.21 -32.57
N LEU A 103 -12.73 1.95 -32.13
CA LEU A 103 -12.16 0.87 -32.94
C LEU A 103 -13.12 0.28 -33.99
N GLY A 104 -14.39 0.69 -34.00
CA GLY A 104 -15.37 0.23 -34.97
C GLY A 104 -15.99 -1.15 -34.70
N TYR A 105 -15.69 -1.79 -33.57
CA TYR A 105 -16.31 -3.08 -33.18
C TYR A 105 -17.81 -2.95 -32.95
N VAL A 106 -18.29 -1.78 -32.51
CA VAL A 106 -19.71 -1.49 -32.33
C VAL A 106 -20.10 -0.10 -32.82
N HIS A 107 -21.36 0.05 -33.23
CA HIS A 107 -21.93 1.34 -33.61
C HIS A 107 -22.81 1.98 -32.52
N THR A 108 -23.32 1.18 -31.57
CA THR A 108 -24.24 1.65 -30.51
C THR A 108 -23.76 1.24 -29.12
N VAL A 109 -24.08 2.06 -28.12
CA VAL A 109 -23.78 1.79 -26.70
C VAL A 109 -24.45 0.49 -26.23
N ARG A 110 -25.67 0.20 -26.70
CA ARG A 110 -26.41 -1.02 -26.35
C ARG A 110 -25.70 -2.27 -26.86
N SER A 111 -25.13 -2.22 -28.07
CA SER A 111 -24.35 -3.33 -28.62
C SER A 111 -23.05 -3.54 -27.83
N ALA A 112 -22.34 -2.47 -27.43
CA ALA A 112 -21.15 -2.59 -26.59
C ALA A 112 -21.46 -3.24 -25.24
N LYS A 113 -22.54 -2.81 -24.55
CA LYS A 113 -22.95 -3.45 -23.29
C LYS A 113 -23.18 -4.95 -23.45
N LYS A 114 -23.81 -5.36 -24.54
CA LYS A 114 -24.03 -6.78 -24.84
C LYS A 114 -22.73 -7.55 -25.11
N LEU A 115 -21.71 -6.94 -25.70
CA LEU A 115 -20.39 -7.56 -25.86
C LEU A 115 -19.66 -7.69 -24.52
N ILE A 116 -19.72 -6.66 -23.67
CA ILE A 116 -19.13 -6.68 -22.32
C ILE A 116 -19.78 -7.78 -21.48
N GLU A 117 -21.12 -7.88 -21.50
CA GLU A 117 -21.86 -8.95 -20.81
C GLU A 117 -21.47 -10.36 -21.29
N ARG A 118 -21.14 -10.50 -22.59
CA ARG A 118 -20.69 -11.76 -23.20
C ARG A 118 -19.21 -12.05 -22.98
N GLN A 119 -18.43 -11.10 -22.47
CA GLN A 119 -16.99 -11.24 -22.22
C GLN A 119 -16.21 -11.71 -23.45
N THR A 120 -16.49 -11.13 -24.62
CA THR A 120 -15.82 -11.52 -25.87
C THR A 120 -14.33 -11.15 -25.85
N PRO A 121 -13.46 -11.85 -26.62
CA PRO A 121 -12.02 -11.61 -26.64
C PRO A 121 -11.62 -10.14 -26.82
N GLU A 122 -12.32 -9.43 -27.70
CA GLU A 122 -12.04 -8.03 -28.04
C GLU A 122 -12.23 -7.08 -26.85
N VAL A 123 -13.10 -7.45 -25.89
CA VAL A 123 -13.32 -6.67 -24.67
C VAL A 123 -12.10 -6.75 -23.76
N TRP A 124 -11.42 -7.90 -23.73
CA TRP A 124 -10.23 -8.10 -22.90
C TRP A 124 -9.04 -7.30 -23.42
N ASP A 125 -8.83 -7.30 -24.74
CA ASP A 125 -7.77 -6.49 -25.37
C ASP A 125 -7.99 -4.98 -25.12
N VAL A 126 -9.25 -4.53 -25.25
CA VAL A 126 -9.62 -3.14 -24.96
C VAL A 126 -9.49 -2.81 -23.48
N LEU A 127 -9.84 -3.73 -22.58
CA LEU A 127 -9.68 -3.53 -21.14
C LEU A 127 -8.21 -3.31 -20.79
N GLU A 128 -7.30 -4.11 -21.35
CA GLU A 128 -5.86 -3.96 -21.12
C GLU A 128 -5.36 -2.59 -21.58
N GLU A 129 -5.73 -2.16 -22.80
CA GLU A 129 -5.38 -0.83 -23.31
C GLU A 129 -5.92 0.31 -22.44
N VAL A 130 -7.17 0.22 -21.99
CA VAL A 130 -7.83 1.26 -21.19
C VAL A 130 -7.26 1.36 -19.78
N THR A 131 -6.84 0.24 -19.19
CA THR A 131 -6.26 0.21 -17.84
C THR A 131 -4.81 0.69 -17.82
N GLN A 132 -4.10 0.57 -18.94
CA GLN A 132 -2.72 1.03 -19.06
C GLN A 132 -2.65 2.55 -18.87
N GLY A 133 -1.84 3.00 -17.91
CA GLY A 133 -1.72 4.42 -17.62
C GLY A 133 -2.91 5.02 -16.84
N HIS A 134 -3.85 4.22 -16.35
CA HIS A 134 -4.95 4.70 -15.50
C HIS A 134 -4.79 4.25 -14.03
N PRO A 135 -4.38 5.13 -13.10
CA PRO A 135 -4.14 4.74 -11.72
C PRO A 135 -5.46 4.43 -10.98
N VAL A 136 -5.42 3.52 -10.01
CA VAL A 136 -6.53 3.21 -9.10
C VAL A 136 -6.14 3.53 -7.66
N LEU A 137 -7.11 3.91 -6.83
CA LEU A 137 -6.89 4.17 -5.41
C LEU A 137 -7.31 2.95 -4.59
N LEU A 138 -6.39 2.42 -3.78
CA LEU A 138 -6.68 1.40 -2.78
C LEU A 138 -6.84 2.03 -1.40
N ASN A 139 -7.90 1.66 -0.68
CA ASN A 139 -8.19 2.11 0.67
C ASN A 139 -8.54 0.94 1.59
N ARG A 140 -7.95 0.91 2.78
CA ARG A 140 -8.35 0.00 3.87
C ARG A 140 -8.95 0.79 5.03
N ALA A 141 -10.13 0.37 5.48
CA ALA A 141 -10.74 0.91 6.68
C ALA A 141 -10.25 0.15 7.93
N PRO A 142 -10.01 0.83 9.07
CA PRO A 142 -10.14 2.27 9.30
C PRO A 142 -8.98 3.09 8.70
N THR A 143 -9.32 4.21 8.05
CA THR A 143 -8.34 5.14 7.48
C THR A 143 -7.81 6.07 8.58
N LEU A 144 -6.66 5.74 9.17
CA LEU A 144 -6.09 6.49 10.31
C LEU A 144 -5.19 7.65 9.88
N HIS A 145 -4.56 7.52 8.71
CA HIS A 145 -3.65 8.52 8.16
C HIS A 145 -3.68 8.47 6.64
N ARG A 146 -3.07 9.47 5.98
CA ARG A 146 -3.11 9.59 4.52
C ARG A 146 -2.60 8.36 3.77
N LEU A 147 -1.60 7.63 4.30
CA LEU A 147 -1.04 6.44 3.65
C LEU A 147 -1.99 5.23 3.65
N SER A 148 -3.14 5.31 4.34
CA SER A 148 -4.20 4.30 4.24
C SER A 148 -5.03 4.45 2.95
N VAL A 149 -4.70 5.45 2.10
CA VAL A 149 -5.17 5.58 0.73
C VAL A 149 -3.97 5.87 -0.16
N GLN A 150 -3.67 4.98 -1.11
CA GLN A 150 -2.56 5.14 -2.04
C GLN A 150 -3.01 4.78 -3.45
N ALA A 151 -2.33 5.36 -4.44
CA ALA A 151 -2.55 5.06 -5.84
C ALA A 151 -1.60 3.97 -6.33
N PHE A 152 -2.10 3.14 -7.23
CA PHE A 152 -1.36 2.08 -7.89
C PHE A 152 -1.74 1.99 -9.36
N GLU A 153 -0.84 1.47 -10.18
CA GLU A 153 -1.14 1.05 -11.53
C GLU A 153 -1.75 -0.36 -11.51
N PRO A 154 -2.96 -0.55 -12.07
CA PRO A 154 -3.62 -1.84 -12.06
C PRO A 154 -2.93 -2.79 -13.05
N VAL A 155 -2.57 -3.98 -12.56
CA VAL A 155 -2.19 -5.13 -13.36
C VAL A 155 -3.37 -6.09 -13.37
N LEU A 156 -3.89 -6.41 -14.55
CA LEU A 156 -5.05 -7.30 -14.69
C LEU A 156 -4.66 -8.73 -14.30
N ILE A 157 -5.36 -9.29 -13.31
CA ILE A 157 -5.13 -10.65 -12.82
C ILE A 157 -6.38 -11.51 -12.95
N GLU A 158 -6.16 -12.81 -13.06
CA GLU A 158 -7.20 -13.82 -12.90
C GLU A 158 -7.58 -14.00 -11.43
N GLY A 159 -8.81 -14.43 -11.19
CA GLY A 159 -9.40 -14.61 -9.85
C GLY A 159 -10.27 -13.43 -9.41
N GLU A 160 -10.56 -13.38 -8.12
CA GLU A 160 -11.52 -12.42 -7.54
C GLU A 160 -10.90 -11.55 -6.42
N ALA A 161 -9.68 -11.86 -5.96
CA ALA A 161 -8.98 -11.15 -4.90
C ALA A 161 -8.01 -10.11 -5.47
N ILE A 162 -7.88 -8.97 -4.76
CA ILE A 162 -6.93 -7.91 -5.12
C ILE A 162 -5.54 -8.33 -4.64
N ARG A 163 -4.52 -8.24 -5.50
CA ARG A 163 -3.14 -8.47 -5.06
C ARG A 163 -2.47 -7.17 -4.66
N VAL A 164 -1.83 -7.16 -3.50
CA VAL A 164 -1.17 -5.98 -2.94
C VAL A 164 0.29 -6.27 -2.68
N HIS A 165 1.14 -5.27 -2.92
CA HIS A 165 2.57 -5.34 -2.65
C HIS A 165 2.85 -5.51 -1.14
N PRO A 166 3.71 -6.45 -0.70
CA PRO A 166 3.92 -6.70 0.73
C PRO A 166 4.46 -5.49 1.51
N LEU A 167 5.29 -4.64 0.88
CA LEU A 167 5.87 -3.48 1.55
C LEU A 167 4.86 -2.35 1.86
N VAL A 168 3.68 -2.35 1.25
CA VAL A 168 2.65 -1.34 1.56
C VAL A 168 1.72 -1.78 2.71
N CYS A 169 1.74 -3.06 3.10
CA CYS A 169 0.87 -3.60 4.14
C CYS A 169 1.05 -2.88 5.49
N THR A 170 2.27 -2.45 5.82
CA THR A 170 2.56 -1.67 7.03
C THR A 170 1.82 -0.33 7.05
N ALA A 171 1.73 0.34 5.90
CA ALA A 171 0.99 1.60 5.76
C ALA A 171 -0.52 1.38 5.88
N TYR A 172 -1.04 0.28 5.33
CA TYR A 172 -2.46 -0.05 5.45
C TYR A 172 -2.84 -0.67 6.80
N ASN A 173 -1.84 -1.03 7.62
CA ASN A 173 -2.00 -1.91 8.78
C ASN A 173 -2.78 -3.18 8.40
N ALA A 174 -2.49 -3.73 7.22
CA ALA A 174 -3.21 -4.83 6.60
C ALA A 174 -2.50 -6.16 6.81
N ASP A 175 -3.29 -7.21 7.00
CA ASP A 175 -2.87 -8.60 6.98
C ASP A 175 -3.66 -9.37 5.89
N PHE A 176 -3.44 -10.68 5.80
CA PHE A 176 -4.01 -11.52 4.74
C PHE A 176 -4.90 -12.64 5.30
N ASP A 177 -5.61 -12.39 6.40
CA ASP A 177 -6.48 -13.35 7.08
C ASP A 177 -7.98 -13.22 6.70
N GLY A 178 -8.28 -12.38 5.71
CA GLY A 178 -9.65 -12.06 5.26
C GLY A 178 -9.93 -10.57 5.11
N ASP A 179 -8.93 -9.74 5.39
CA ASP A 179 -8.94 -8.30 5.15
C ASP A 179 -9.44 -7.92 3.75
N GLN A 180 -10.19 -6.82 3.68
CA GLN A 180 -10.77 -6.29 2.45
C GLN A 180 -10.31 -4.86 2.18
N MET A 181 -10.06 -4.55 0.92
CA MET A 181 -9.77 -3.19 0.47
C MET A 181 -10.81 -2.70 -0.52
N ALA A 182 -11.12 -1.41 -0.43
CA ALA A 182 -11.91 -0.70 -1.41
C ALA A 182 -11.01 -0.17 -2.53
N VAL A 183 -11.52 -0.21 -3.75
CA VAL A 183 -10.91 0.36 -4.95
C VAL A 183 -11.76 1.55 -5.40
N HIS A 184 -11.12 2.66 -5.76
CA HIS A 184 -11.78 3.81 -6.36
C HIS A 184 -11.08 4.22 -7.65
N LEU A 185 -11.86 4.53 -8.68
CA LEU A 185 -11.32 4.95 -9.98
C LEU A 185 -11.37 6.48 -10.13
N PRO A 186 -10.23 7.19 -10.21
CA PRO A 186 -10.21 8.61 -10.54
C PRO A 186 -10.63 8.83 -11.99
N LEU A 187 -11.57 9.74 -12.25
CA LEU A 187 -12.14 9.94 -13.60
C LEU A 187 -11.56 11.15 -14.33
N SER A 188 -11.50 12.31 -13.67
CA SER A 188 -11.00 13.53 -14.32
C SER A 188 -9.48 13.49 -14.50
N VAL A 189 -8.97 14.27 -15.45
CA VAL A 189 -7.54 14.34 -15.73
C VAL A 189 -6.79 14.85 -14.49
N GLU A 190 -7.35 15.82 -13.79
CA GLU A 190 -6.77 16.38 -12.56
C GLU A 190 -6.67 15.32 -11.46
N ALA A 191 -7.73 14.52 -11.25
CA ALA A 191 -7.74 13.46 -10.25
C ALA A 191 -6.74 12.34 -10.60
N GLN A 192 -6.59 12.00 -11.88
CA GLN A 192 -5.59 11.03 -12.33
C GLN A 192 -4.16 11.55 -12.13
N MET A 193 -3.92 12.84 -12.41
CA MET A 193 -2.62 13.48 -12.17
C MET A 193 -2.30 13.58 -10.68
N GLU A 194 -3.28 13.92 -9.84
CA GLU A 194 -3.13 13.94 -8.39
C GLU A 194 -2.76 12.55 -7.86
N ALA A 195 -3.45 11.51 -8.34
CA ALA A 195 -3.14 10.12 -7.98
C ALA A 195 -1.71 9.74 -8.35
N ARG A 196 -1.25 10.08 -9.57
CA ARG A 196 0.10 9.78 -10.06
C ARG A 196 1.19 10.55 -9.34
N MET A 197 1.01 11.84 -9.14
CA MET A 197 2.05 12.72 -8.62
C MET A 197 2.12 12.67 -7.09
N LEU A 198 0.97 12.63 -6.40
CA LEU A 198 0.91 12.76 -4.95
C LEU A 198 0.66 11.44 -4.23
N MET A 199 -0.21 10.58 -4.77
CA MET A 199 -0.73 9.43 -4.03
C MET A 199 -0.05 8.10 -4.37
N LEU A 200 0.75 8.03 -5.44
CA LEU A 200 1.41 6.80 -5.86
C LEU A 200 2.27 6.23 -4.73
N ALA A 201 2.20 4.92 -4.52
CA ALA A 201 2.92 4.25 -3.43
C ALA A 201 4.43 4.59 -3.38
N PRO A 202 5.20 4.59 -4.48
CA PRO A 202 6.63 4.96 -4.47
C PRO A 202 6.92 6.40 -4.03
N ASN A 203 5.94 7.31 -4.08
CA ASN A 203 6.10 8.69 -3.61
C ASN A 203 5.87 8.82 -2.09
N ASN A 204 5.39 7.76 -1.46
CA ASN A 204 4.88 7.75 -0.10
C ASN A 204 5.63 6.78 0.80
N ILE A 205 6.95 6.71 0.66
CA ILE A 205 7.86 5.83 1.42
C ILE A 205 7.93 6.22 2.90
N TYR A 206 7.77 7.51 3.21
CA TYR A 206 7.97 8.06 4.55
C TYR A 206 6.67 8.31 5.32
N SER A 207 6.74 8.11 6.63
CA SER A 207 5.69 8.54 7.55
C SER A 207 5.66 10.07 7.61
N PRO A 208 4.50 10.70 7.36
CA PRO A 208 4.35 12.14 7.50
C PRO A 208 4.54 12.63 8.94
N SER A 209 4.33 11.76 9.94
CA SER A 209 4.41 12.14 11.35
C SER A 209 5.83 12.11 11.92
N SER A 210 6.67 11.18 11.46
CA SER A 210 7.98 10.92 12.05
C SER A 210 9.16 11.07 11.09
N GLY A 211 8.90 11.19 9.78
CA GLY A 211 9.95 11.21 8.76
C GLY A 211 10.70 9.87 8.62
N LYS A 212 10.25 8.79 9.27
CA LYS A 212 10.86 7.46 9.15
C LYS A 212 10.24 6.68 7.99
N PRO A 213 11.00 5.80 7.29
CA PRO A 213 10.45 4.92 6.26
C PRO A 213 9.36 3.99 6.81
N VAL A 214 8.16 4.05 6.22
CA VAL A 214 7.02 3.18 6.56
C VAL A 214 7.08 1.86 5.80
N MET A 215 7.61 1.88 4.57
CA MET A 215 7.81 0.72 3.71
C MET A 215 9.00 -0.16 4.13
N THR A 216 9.31 -0.18 5.43
CA THR A 216 10.33 -1.08 5.96
C THR A 216 9.76 -2.49 5.94
N PRO A 217 10.45 -3.48 5.33
CA PRO A 217 9.97 -4.85 5.32
C PRO A 217 9.73 -5.41 6.73
N THR A 218 8.87 -6.41 6.81
CA THR A 218 8.52 -7.10 8.05
C THR A 218 8.62 -8.60 7.91
N GLN A 219 8.76 -9.31 9.03
CA GLN A 219 8.73 -10.77 9.10
C GLN A 219 9.73 -11.42 8.14
N ASP A 220 9.26 -12.13 7.11
CA ASP A 220 10.07 -13.00 6.25
C ASP A 220 11.23 -12.28 5.56
N ILE A 221 10.97 -11.11 4.96
CA ILE A 221 12.02 -10.33 4.29
C ILE A 221 13.08 -9.88 5.31
N THR A 222 12.64 -9.44 6.50
CA THR A 222 13.57 -9.06 7.57
C THR A 222 14.39 -10.25 8.06
N LEU A 223 13.76 -11.43 8.17
CA LEU A 223 14.43 -12.65 8.58
C LEU A 223 15.44 -13.12 7.54
N GLY A 224 15.11 -13.03 6.25
CA GLY A 224 16.03 -13.34 5.15
C GLY A 224 17.25 -12.42 5.15
N CYS A 225 17.03 -11.10 5.25
CA CYS A 225 18.13 -10.12 5.36
C CYS A 225 19.01 -10.38 6.58
N PHE A 226 18.39 -10.64 7.73
CA PHE A 226 19.10 -10.95 8.96
C PHE A 226 19.91 -12.24 8.81
N TYR A 227 19.32 -13.29 8.25
CA TYR A 227 19.99 -14.56 8.03
C TYR A 227 21.20 -14.39 7.12
N LEU A 228 21.08 -13.70 5.98
CA LEU A 228 22.21 -13.49 5.05
C LEU A 228 23.36 -12.70 5.69
N THR A 229 23.04 -11.75 6.58
CA THR A 229 24.02 -10.84 7.19
C THR A 229 24.53 -11.29 8.56
N ALA A 230 23.95 -12.37 9.11
CA ALA A 230 24.28 -12.90 10.43
C ALA A 230 25.76 -13.33 10.51
N ASN A 231 26.33 -13.12 11.69
CA ASN A 231 27.67 -13.61 11.96
C ASN A 231 27.67 -15.16 12.01
N PRO A 232 28.71 -15.82 11.48
CA PRO A 232 28.82 -17.27 11.56
C PRO A 232 28.77 -17.72 13.02
N ARG A 233 28.00 -18.78 13.28
CA ARG A 233 28.02 -19.43 14.59
C ARG A 233 29.43 -19.91 14.86
N GLN A 234 30.14 -19.24 15.76
CA GLN A 234 31.46 -19.70 16.20
C GLN A 234 31.30 -21.10 16.79
N LYS A 235 31.80 -22.13 16.09
CA LYS A 235 32.06 -23.41 16.76
C LYS A 235 33.06 -23.10 17.88
N PRO A 236 32.85 -23.58 19.11
CA PRO A 236 33.77 -23.32 20.21
C PRO A 236 35.18 -23.67 19.74
N SER A 237 36.07 -22.69 19.85
CA SER A 237 37.47 -22.77 19.45
C SER A 237 38.06 -24.13 19.84
N GLN A 238 38.27 -25.01 18.87
CA GLN A 238 39.15 -26.15 19.05
C GLN A 238 40.56 -25.56 19.16
N LYS A 239 40.99 -25.29 20.40
CA LYS A 239 42.35 -24.90 20.75
C LYS A 239 43.33 -25.75 19.93
N GLY A 240 44.10 -25.13 19.03
CA GLY A 240 45.24 -25.77 18.35
C GLY A 240 45.13 -26.03 16.85
N LYS A 241 44.09 -25.61 16.13
CA LYS A 241 44.13 -25.59 14.65
C LYS A 241 44.67 -24.26 14.14
N GLU A 242 45.67 -24.31 13.25
CA GLU A 242 46.17 -23.15 12.50
C GLU A 242 44.98 -22.36 11.94
N LYS A 243 45.05 -21.02 12.01
CA LYS A 243 44.03 -20.15 11.39
C LYS A 243 43.98 -20.49 9.90
N LYS A 244 43.00 -21.31 9.47
CA LYS A 244 42.74 -21.58 8.05
C LYS A 244 42.67 -20.24 7.33
N ARG A 245 43.52 -20.06 6.30
CA ARG A 245 43.51 -18.87 5.47
C ARG A 245 42.12 -18.75 4.84
N LEU A 246 41.48 -17.60 5.05
CA LEU A 246 40.17 -17.34 4.44
C LEU A 246 40.33 -17.26 2.92
N PRO A 247 39.39 -17.85 2.15
CA PRO A 247 39.39 -17.73 0.69
C PRO A 247 39.26 -16.26 0.30
N LEU A 248 39.99 -15.87 -0.76
CA LEU A 248 39.99 -14.52 -1.30
C LEU A 248 39.22 -14.52 -2.60
N PHE A 249 38.23 -13.63 -2.69
CA PHE A 249 37.44 -13.41 -3.89
C PHE A 249 37.67 -11.98 -4.40
N ALA A 250 37.84 -11.86 -5.72
CA ALA A 250 38.10 -10.60 -6.40
C ALA A 250 36.82 -9.88 -6.81
N SER A 251 35.76 -10.63 -7.12
CA SER A 251 34.48 -10.07 -7.56
C SER A 251 33.29 -10.83 -7.01
N MET A 252 32.11 -10.22 -7.15
CA MET A 252 30.84 -10.79 -6.71
C MET A 252 30.49 -12.05 -7.52
N GLU A 253 30.80 -12.08 -8.81
CA GLU A 253 30.55 -13.22 -9.68
C GLU A 253 31.32 -14.47 -9.22
N GLU A 254 32.55 -14.31 -8.71
CA GLU A 254 33.30 -15.44 -8.15
C GLU A 254 32.66 -15.97 -6.86
N VAL A 255 32.04 -15.09 -6.06
CA VAL A 255 31.30 -15.49 -4.86
C VAL A 255 30.03 -16.26 -5.25
N PHE A 256 29.29 -15.81 -6.26
CA PHE A 256 28.13 -16.53 -6.79
C PHE A 256 28.52 -17.87 -7.40
N PHE A 257 29.59 -17.93 -8.17
CA PHE A 257 30.10 -19.18 -8.73
C PHE A 257 30.45 -20.19 -7.63
N ALA A 258 31.11 -19.74 -6.55
CA ALA A 258 31.43 -20.60 -5.41
C ALA A 258 30.17 -21.02 -4.61
N PHE A 259 29.09 -20.22 -4.62
CA PHE A 259 27.80 -20.63 -4.08
C PHE A 259 27.14 -21.73 -4.92
N GLU A 260 27.17 -21.60 -6.25
CA GLU A 260 26.57 -22.56 -7.18
C GLU A 260 27.29 -23.91 -7.16
N GLU A 261 28.61 -23.91 -6.98
CA GLU A 261 29.41 -25.13 -6.80
C GLU A 261 29.34 -25.71 -5.37
N GLU A 262 28.55 -25.11 -4.48
CA GLU A 262 28.39 -25.52 -3.07
C GLU A 262 29.71 -25.51 -2.25
N ASP A 263 30.72 -24.77 -2.70
CA ASP A 263 32.03 -24.64 -2.04
C ASP A 263 31.99 -23.74 -0.79
N ILE A 264 31.04 -22.79 -0.75
CA ILE A 264 30.85 -21.85 0.37
C ILE A 264 29.37 -21.72 0.78
N ASP A 265 29.12 -21.64 2.09
CA ASP A 265 27.81 -21.29 2.66
C ASP A 265 27.63 -19.78 2.86
N HIS A 266 26.39 -19.32 3.06
CA HIS A 266 26.07 -17.89 3.25
C HIS A 266 26.82 -17.26 4.43
N HIS A 267 27.12 -18.05 5.47
CA HIS A 267 27.82 -17.57 6.66
C HIS A 267 29.33 -17.83 6.62
N THR A 268 29.88 -18.34 5.52
CA THR A 268 31.32 -18.55 5.40
C THR A 268 32.05 -17.22 5.42
N MET A 269 33.05 -17.10 6.31
CA MET A 269 33.94 -15.95 6.33
C MET A 269 34.86 -15.98 5.12
N ILE A 270 34.95 -14.85 4.42
CA ILE A 270 35.75 -14.67 3.21
C ILE A 270 36.55 -13.37 3.29
N ARG A 271 37.61 -13.29 2.50
CA ARG A 271 38.27 -12.03 2.15
C ARG A 271 37.73 -11.58 0.81
N TYR A 272 37.27 -10.35 0.74
CA TYR A 272 36.67 -9.78 -0.47
C TYR A 272 37.43 -8.54 -0.90
N ALA A 273 37.73 -8.41 -2.19
CA ALA A 273 38.31 -7.19 -2.74
C ALA A 273 37.38 -6.02 -2.45
N ASN A 274 37.90 -4.94 -1.86
CA ASN A 274 37.05 -3.87 -1.36
C ASN A 274 36.43 -3.06 -2.51
N PRO A 275 35.09 -3.06 -2.68
CA PRO A 275 34.42 -2.31 -3.75
C PRO A 275 34.47 -0.79 -3.53
N ASP A 276 34.66 -0.34 -2.28
CA ASP A 276 34.66 1.07 -1.90
C ASP A 276 36.05 1.72 -1.89
N ARG A 277 37.08 0.99 -2.33
CA ARG A 277 38.46 1.49 -2.27
C ARG A 277 38.59 2.82 -3.04
N GLY A 278 39.04 3.87 -2.36
CA GLY A 278 39.20 5.21 -2.93
C GLY A 278 37.90 5.98 -3.17
N ARG A 279 36.75 5.48 -2.68
CA ARG A 279 35.45 6.18 -2.69
C ARG A 279 35.01 6.45 -1.26
N GLU A 280 34.54 7.66 -0.97
CA GLU A 280 33.86 7.96 0.30
C GLU A 280 32.39 7.59 0.17
N THR A 281 32.00 6.50 0.80
CA THR A 281 30.61 6.01 0.87
C THR A 281 30.13 5.94 2.31
N VAL A 282 28.82 5.77 2.52
CA VAL A 282 28.20 5.87 3.86
C VAL A 282 28.66 4.75 4.80
N TYR A 283 28.79 3.54 4.27
CA TYR A 283 29.12 2.33 5.04
C TYR A 283 30.43 1.67 4.59
N GLY A 284 30.96 2.05 3.42
CA GLY A 284 32.19 1.50 2.89
C GLY A 284 33.45 2.02 3.58
N ASN A 285 34.57 1.34 3.32
CA ASN A 285 35.89 1.73 3.82
C ASN A 285 36.74 2.18 2.64
N SER A 286 37.23 3.42 2.62
CA SER A 286 37.99 3.94 1.47
C SER A 286 39.46 3.49 1.44
N GLU A 287 40.03 3.13 2.60
CA GLU A 287 41.47 2.88 2.79
C GLU A 287 41.87 1.41 2.58
N SER A 288 40.99 0.48 2.94
CA SER A 288 41.30 -0.95 2.92
C SER A 288 41.34 -1.50 1.49
N VAL A 289 42.33 -2.33 1.16
CA VAL A 289 42.40 -3.01 -0.14
C VAL A 289 41.48 -4.24 -0.18
N VAL A 290 41.34 -4.90 0.97
CA VAL A 290 40.56 -6.14 1.15
C VAL A 290 39.79 -6.03 2.45
N ILE A 291 38.52 -6.44 2.43
CA ILE A 291 37.65 -6.49 3.60
C ILE A 291 37.42 -7.95 4.03
N GLU A 292 37.29 -8.18 5.33
CA GLU A 292 36.83 -9.46 5.88
C GLU A 292 35.31 -9.39 6.07
N THR A 293 34.57 -10.29 5.43
CA THR A 293 33.11 -10.31 5.44
C THR A 293 32.57 -11.73 5.30
N THR A 294 31.25 -11.89 5.21
CA THR A 294 30.62 -13.17 4.90
C THR A 294 30.13 -13.18 3.46
N ALA A 295 30.07 -14.37 2.85
CA ALA A 295 29.56 -14.51 1.49
C ALA A 295 28.11 -13.97 1.35
N GLY A 296 27.26 -14.18 2.35
CA GLY A 296 25.89 -13.65 2.38
C GLY A 296 25.81 -12.12 2.46
N ARG A 297 26.79 -11.44 3.07
CA ARG A 297 26.87 -9.97 3.04
C ARG A 297 27.25 -9.42 1.67
N VAL A 298 28.01 -10.18 0.88
CA VAL A 298 28.30 -9.81 -0.51
C VAL A 298 27.00 -9.83 -1.32
N VAL A 299 26.22 -10.92 -1.24
CA VAL A 299 24.89 -10.99 -1.89
C VAL A 299 23.98 -9.85 -1.42
N PHE A 300 23.92 -9.62 -0.11
CA PHE A 300 23.11 -8.53 0.44
C PHE A 300 23.59 -7.14 0.00
N SER A 301 24.88 -6.95 -0.32
CA SER A 301 25.40 -5.65 -0.75
C SER A 301 24.97 -5.26 -2.17
N GLU A 302 24.64 -6.24 -3.02
CA GLU A 302 24.31 -6.04 -4.44
C GLU A 302 23.07 -5.17 -4.66
N ILE A 303 22.06 -5.37 -3.80
CA ILE A 303 20.76 -4.71 -3.95
C ILE A 303 20.82 -3.21 -3.61
N TRP A 304 21.88 -2.78 -2.90
CA TRP A 304 22.00 -1.40 -2.43
C TRP A 304 22.69 -0.52 -3.48
N PRO A 305 22.31 0.76 -3.57
CA PRO A 305 23.00 1.69 -4.46
C PRO A 305 24.48 1.86 -4.08
N GLU A 306 25.34 2.01 -5.09
CA GLU A 306 26.79 2.21 -4.91
C GLU A 306 27.13 3.36 -3.93
N GLU A 307 26.28 4.39 -3.84
CA GLU A 307 26.46 5.53 -2.93
C GLU A 307 26.48 5.14 -1.44
N LEU A 308 25.84 4.03 -1.07
CA LEU A 308 25.84 3.54 0.31
C LEU A 308 27.16 2.84 0.66
N GLY A 309 27.82 2.26 -0.33
CA GLY A 309 28.95 1.35 -0.14
C GLY A 309 28.56 0.04 0.53
N PHE A 310 29.57 -0.74 0.90
CA PHE A 310 29.40 -2.11 1.37
C PHE A 310 28.94 -2.18 2.85
N PRO A 311 27.69 -2.63 3.14
CA PRO A 311 27.19 -2.72 4.51
C PRO A 311 27.75 -3.96 5.24
N ASN A 312 28.93 -3.84 5.86
CA ASN A 312 29.59 -4.97 6.54
C ASN A 312 29.14 -5.18 8.01
N PHE A 313 27.83 -5.31 8.26
CA PHE A 313 27.29 -5.53 9.60
C PHE A 313 26.03 -6.38 9.56
N GLU A 314 25.61 -6.87 10.73
CA GLU A 314 24.38 -7.65 10.89
C GLU A 314 23.15 -6.74 10.80
N VAL A 315 22.21 -7.08 9.90
CA VAL A 315 21.09 -6.21 9.55
C VAL A 315 19.81 -6.70 10.23
N ALA A 316 19.56 -6.17 11.43
CA ALA A 316 18.26 -6.28 12.08
C ALA A 316 17.25 -5.26 11.51
N LYS A 317 15.96 -5.40 11.87
CA LYS A 317 14.86 -4.53 11.41
C LYS A 317 15.17 -3.02 11.52
N GLY A 318 15.76 -2.59 12.64
CA GLY A 318 16.10 -1.18 12.85
C GLY A 318 17.15 -0.67 11.85
N LYS A 319 18.19 -1.47 11.60
CA LYS A 319 19.24 -1.16 10.61
C LYS A 319 18.72 -1.18 9.18
N LEU A 320 17.76 -2.04 8.87
CA LEU A 320 17.12 -2.06 7.55
C LEU A 320 16.37 -0.76 7.26
N GLY A 321 15.64 -0.23 8.24
CA GLY A 321 15.00 1.07 8.13
C GLY A 321 16.00 2.23 7.95
N GLU A 322 17.16 2.17 8.62
CA GLU A 322 18.26 3.12 8.42
C GLU A 322 18.86 3.04 7.01
N LEU A 323 19.09 1.83 6.50
CA LEU A 323 19.60 1.59 5.14
C LEU A 323 18.67 2.15 4.07
N ILE A 324 17.36 1.90 4.19
CA ILE A 324 16.36 2.46 3.28
C ILE A 324 16.35 4.00 3.35
N GLY A 325 16.41 4.56 4.56
CA GLY A 325 16.47 6.00 4.77
C GLY A 325 17.71 6.65 4.14
N ASN A 326 18.88 6.02 4.29
CA ASN A 326 20.12 6.48 3.71
C ASN A 326 20.16 6.29 2.20
N SER A 327 19.60 5.19 1.67
CA SER A 327 19.43 4.98 0.23
C SER A 327 18.68 6.14 -0.40
N TYR A 328 17.57 6.55 0.18
CA TYR A 328 16.82 7.69 -0.35
C TYR A 328 17.59 9.01 -0.23
N LYS A 329 18.30 9.22 0.88
CA LYS A 329 19.06 10.46 1.12
C LYS A 329 20.22 10.64 0.14
N TYR A 330 20.97 9.57 -0.15
CA TYR A 330 22.21 9.65 -0.93
C TYR A 330 22.03 9.23 -2.40
N ALA A 331 21.16 8.26 -2.69
CA ALA A 331 20.93 7.74 -4.04
C ALA A 331 19.62 8.28 -4.68
N GLY A 332 18.75 8.88 -3.89
CA GLY A 332 17.49 9.47 -4.34
C GLY A 332 16.36 8.45 -4.51
N GLN A 333 15.14 8.98 -4.69
CA GLN A 333 13.90 8.20 -4.69
C GLN A 333 13.89 7.03 -5.70
N LYS A 334 14.28 7.30 -6.96
CA LYS A 334 14.17 6.31 -8.03
C LYS A 334 14.99 5.05 -7.74
N LYS A 335 16.24 5.22 -7.28
CA LYS A 335 17.12 4.10 -6.91
C LYS A 335 16.59 3.36 -5.68
N THR A 336 16.09 4.08 -4.68
CA THR A 336 15.49 3.44 -3.49
C THR A 336 14.28 2.58 -3.83
N VAL A 337 13.40 3.02 -4.73
CA VAL A 337 12.24 2.22 -5.15
C VAL A 337 12.68 0.91 -5.82
N VAL A 338 13.69 0.96 -6.69
CA VAL A 338 14.27 -0.24 -7.31
C VAL A 338 14.88 -1.15 -6.25
N THR A 339 15.68 -0.61 -5.33
CA THR A 339 16.24 -1.38 -4.21
C THR A 339 15.15 -1.99 -3.32
N LEU A 340 14.03 -1.32 -3.07
CA LEU A 340 12.92 -1.89 -2.29
C LEU A 340 12.27 -3.08 -2.98
N ASP A 341 12.12 -3.02 -4.31
CA ASP A 341 11.62 -4.14 -5.10
C ASP A 341 12.63 -5.32 -5.09
N MET A 342 13.93 -5.05 -5.23
CA MET A 342 14.99 -6.07 -5.16
C MET A 342 15.18 -6.66 -3.76
N LEU A 343 14.97 -5.86 -2.70
CA LEU A 343 15.04 -6.30 -1.31
C LEU A 343 13.93 -7.30 -0.95
N LYS A 344 12.81 -7.22 -1.66
CA LYS A 344 11.67 -8.13 -1.52
C LYS A 344 11.89 -9.45 -2.27
N GLU A 345 12.57 -9.39 -3.42
CA GLU A 345 12.93 -10.56 -4.24
C GLU A 345 13.97 -11.44 -3.52
#